data_AF-A0A8S1H6L3-F1
#
_entry.id   AF-A0A8S1H6L3-F1
#
_cell.length_a   1.000
_cell.length_b   1.000
_cell.length_c   1.000
_cell.angle_alpha   90.00
_cell.angle_beta   90.00
_cell.angle_gamma   90.00
#
_symmetry.space_group_name_H-M   'P 1'
#
loop_
_entity.id
_entity.type
_entity.pdbx_description
1 polymer ?
#
loop_
_entity_poly.entity_id
_entity_poly.type
_entity_poly.pdbx_seq_one_letter_code
_entity_poly.pdbx_strand_id
1 'polypeptide(L)'
;MLSAYQRLNVAAATSSASLLTSACTSSAQQQQRGLGRRMPKQGKPPILPPAKKVLYHVVHVPWQKPEDVKELLWRRHVYNNAVTSLREVFRAELQQNAAIGKGIESMKEAEEKELEELISENERRNKEKAAARAAREEAASRETKLTMLNEIEETLLKQKEAKRKSEQEVQAAIERSAHFVTKDNLETKVLAALENPVVYDFAIDKMGNKFPNPMPVKYQEGTPTRQKGRLYDETLGSKITATVIENTAEKSESSETERANV
;
A
#
# COMPACT_ATOMS: atom_id res chain seq x y z
N MET A 1 -8.53 -20.59 -29.79
CA MET A 1 -8.21 -19.15 -29.90
C MET A 1 -9.51 -18.41 -30.12
N LEU A 2 -9.84 -17.50 -29.20
CA LEU A 2 -10.96 -16.55 -29.17
C LEU A 2 -12.36 -17.11 -28.85
N SER A 3 -12.73 -17.07 -27.57
CA SER A 3 -14.11 -16.80 -27.16
C SER A 3 -14.17 -16.30 -25.70
N ALA A 4 -15.09 -15.38 -25.48
CA ALA A 4 -15.66 -14.93 -24.21
C ALA A 4 -14.90 -13.86 -23.40
N TYR A 5 -15.26 -12.62 -23.75
CA TYR A 5 -15.19 -11.41 -22.93
C TYR A 5 -15.89 -11.56 -21.57
N GLN A 6 -15.12 -11.29 -20.52
CA GLN A 6 -15.42 -10.48 -19.32
C GLN A 6 -16.88 -10.08 -19.05
N ARG A 7 -17.41 -10.50 -17.89
CA ARG A 7 -18.16 -9.64 -16.96
C ARG A 7 -17.88 -10.06 -15.51
N LEU A 8 -17.07 -9.26 -14.81
CA LEU A 8 -16.94 -9.29 -13.36
C LEU A 8 -17.98 -8.33 -12.77
N ASN A 9 -18.89 -8.88 -11.97
CA ASN A 9 -19.80 -8.13 -11.11
C ASN A 9 -19.02 -7.65 -9.87
N VAL A 10 -18.93 -6.34 -9.68
CA VAL A 10 -18.54 -5.74 -8.39
C VAL A 10 -19.78 -5.12 -7.78
N ALA A 11 -20.24 -5.75 -6.71
CA ALA A 11 -21.24 -5.20 -5.82
C ALA A 11 -20.56 -4.17 -4.89
N ALA A 12 -21.08 -2.95 -4.85
CA ALA A 12 -20.78 -1.98 -3.81
C ALA A 12 -22.10 -1.46 -3.25
N ALA A 13 -22.34 -1.83 -2.00
CA ALA A 13 -23.41 -1.28 -1.18
C ALA A 13 -23.00 0.11 -0.67
N THR A 14 -23.89 1.08 -0.75
CA THR A 14 -23.91 2.21 0.18
C THR A 14 -25.34 2.59 0.50
N SER A 15 -25.65 2.41 1.79
CA SER A 15 -26.90 2.69 2.46
C SER A 15 -27.26 4.17 2.35
N SER A 16 -28.49 4.43 1.90
CA SER A 16 -29.10 5.75 1.80
C SER A 16 -29.53 6.26 3.17
N ALA A 17 -28.98 7.42 3.56
CA ALA A 17 -29.43 8.21 4.70
C ALA A 17 -30.81 8.83 4.41
N SER A 18 -31.75 8.62 5.33
CA SER A 18 -33.07 9.23 5.35
C SER A 18 -32.97 10.70 5.73
N LEU A 19 -33.42 11.59 4.86
CA LEU A 19 -33.83 12.95 5.22
C LEU A 19 -35.26 13.18 4.70
N LEU A 20 -36.18 13.20 5.66
CA LEU A 20 -37.57 13.62 5.51
C LEU A 20 -37.58 15.10 5.09
N THR A 21 -37.89 15.35 3.82
CA THR A 21 -38.35 16.66 3.37
C THR A 21 -39.81 16.52 2.98
N SER A 22 -40.66 17.10 3.81
CA SER A 22 -42.08 17.30 3.53
C SER A 22 -42.19 18.27 2.36
N ALA A 23 -42.28 17.75 1.14
CA ALA A 23 -42.70 18.52 -0.02
C ALA A 23 -44.20 18.29 -0.21
N CYS A 24 -45.00 19.26 0.23
CA CYS A 24 -46.36 19.43 -0.23
C CYS A 24 -46.32 19.73 -1.73
N THR A 25 -46.23 18.70 -2.56
CA THR A 25 -46.41 18.83 -4.01
C THR A 25 -47.90 18.90 -4.27
N SER A 26 -48.42 20.12 -4.37
CA SER A 26 -49.64 20.41 -5.11
C SER A 26 -49.41 19.93 -6.54
N SER A 27 -49.81 18.68 -6.81
CA SER A 27 -49.82 18.12 -8.15
C SER A 27 -50.92 18.82 -8.95
N ALA A 28 -50.58 19.98 -9.50
CA ALA A 28 -51.31 20.53 -10.63
C ALA A 28 -51.08 19.58 -11.82
N GLN A 29 -51.81 18.46 -11.82
CA GLN A 29 -51.97 17.62 -12.99
C GLN A 29 -52.67 18.48 -14.04
N GLN A 30 -51.89 19.17 -14.87
CA GLN A 30 -52.38 19.68 -16.14
C GLN A 30 -52.79 18.46 -16.96
N GLN A 31 -54.07 18.10 -16.89
CA GLN A 31 -54.69 17.15 -17.78
C GLN A 31 -54.58 17.72 -19.19
N GLN A 32 -53.51 17.37 -19.90
CA GLN A 32 -53.46 17.55 -21.34
C GLN A 32 -54.50 16.62 -21.95
N ARG A 33 -55.70 17.15 -22.18
CA ARG A 33 -56.71 16.49 -22.98
C ARG A 33 -56.12 16.34 -24.38
N GLY A 34 -55.61 15.16 -24.69
CA GLY A 34 -55.15 14.76 -26.02
C GLY A 34 -56.31 14.75 -26.99
N LEU A 35 -56.74 15.93 -27.44
CA LEU A 35 -57.61 16.12 -28.60
C LEU A 35 -56.78 15.94 -29.87
N GLY A 36 -56.09 14.80 -29.98
CA GLY A 36 -55.41 14.39 -31.20
C GLY A 36 -56.47 14.08 -32.25
N ARG A 37 -56.59 14.93 -33.27
CA ARG A 37 -57.44 14.64 -34.43
C ARG A 37 -56.86 13.41 -35.13
N ARG A 38 -57.55 12.26 -35.06
CA ARG A 38 -57.17 11.08 -35.85
C ARG A 38 -57.15 11.46 -37.32
N MET A 39 -56.12 11.03 -38.07
CA MET A 39 -56.09 11.21 -39.51
C MET A 39 -57.36 10.61 -40.13
N PRO A 40 -58.10 11.36 -40.97
CA PRO A 40 -59.25 10.80 -41.66
C PRO A 40 -58.79 9.63 -42.52
N LYS A 41 -59.62 8.58 -42.61
CA LYS A 41 -59.33 7.44 -43.49
C LYS A 41 -59.17 7.96 -44.92
N GLN A 42 -58.04 7.63 -45.55
CA GLN A 42 -57.81 8.00 -46.94
C GLN A 42 -58.90 7.36 -47.82
N GLY A 43 -59.51 8.18 -48.68
CA GLY A 43 -60.54 7.73 -49.61
C GLY A 43 -59.99 6.78 -50.68
N LYS A 44 -60.87 6.32 -51.58
CA LYS A 44 -60.42 5.50 -52.73
C LYS A 44 -59.48 6.32 -53.62
N PRO A 45 -58.32 5.77 -54.02
CA PRO A 45 -57.42 6.47 -54.93
C PRO A 45 -58.09 6.73 -56.29
N PRO A 46 -57.77 7.83 -57.00
CA PRO A 46 -58.40 8.22 -58.26
C PRO A 46 -58.29 7.17 -59.39
N ILE A 47 -57.34 6.25 -59.28
CA ILE A 47 -57.05 5.19 -60.26
C ILE A 47 -58.16 4.13 -60.27
N LEU A 48 -58.90 3.96 -59.17
CA LEU A 48 -59.94 2.95 -59.08
C LEU A 48 -61.27 3.48 -59.63
N PRO A 49 -61.96 2.70 -60.48
CA PRO A 49 -63.27 3.10 -60.96
C PRO A 49 -64.27 3.20 -59.79
N PRO A 50 -65.25 4.11 -59.87
CA PRO A 50 -66.31 4.19 -58.88
C PRO A 50 -67.09 2.86 -58.82
N ALA A 51 -67.67 2.57 -57.65
CA ALA A 51 -68.48 1.36 -57.49
C ALA A 51 -69.74 1.44 -58.36
N LYS A 52 -70.20 0.30 -58.92
CA LYS A 52 -71.38 0.22 -59.79
C LYS A 52 -72.64 0.87 -59.19
N LYS A 53 -72.80 0.80 -57.86
CA LYS A 53 -73.90 1.47 -57.12
C LYS A 53 -73.82 3.01 -57.16
N VAL A 54 -72.61 3.57 -57.19
CA VAL A 54 -72.37 5.03 -57.18
C VAL A 54 -72.42 5.61 -58.60
N LEU A 55 -72.06 4.83 -59.63
CA LEU A 55 -72.03 5.29 -61.04
C LEU A 55 -73.32 5.98 -61.49
N TYR A 56 -74.48 5.50 -61.03
CA TYR A 56 -75.79 6.01 -61.41
C TYR A 56 -76.54 6.68 -60.25
N HIS A 57 -75.89 6.86 -59.08
CA HIS A 57 -76.53 7.47 -57.92
C HIS A 57 -76.43 9.00 -58.00
N VAL A 58 -77.56 9.64 -58.26
CA VAL A 58 -77.67 11.11 -58.19
C VAL A 58 -78.01 11.49 -56.75
N VAL A 59 -77.18 12.35 -56.16
CA VAL A 59 -77.45 12.91 -54.83
C VAL A 59 -78.53 13.97 -54.97
N HIS A 60 -79.74 13.65 -54.51
CA HIS A 60 -80.83 14.62 -54.42
C HIS A 60 -80.69 15.42 -53.13
N VAL A 61 -80.31 16.69 -53.26
CA VAL A 61 -80.27 17.61 -52.13
C VAL A 61 -81.71 17.98 -51.76
N PRO A 62 -82.11 17.87 -50.48
CA PRO A 62 -83.45 18.27 -50.06
C PRO A 62 -83.68 19.77 -50.33
N TRP A 63 -84.89 20.12 -50.76
CA TRP A 63 -85.24 21.52 -50.99
C TRP A 63 -85.29 22.26 -49.65
N GLN A 64 -84.57 23.37 -49.55
CA GLN A 64 -84.50 24.21 -48.36
C GLN A 64 -85.28 25.50 -48.59
N LYS A 65 -85.91 26.02 -47.54
CA LYS A 65 -86.58 27.32 -47.60
C LYS A 65 -85.53 28.41 -47.85
N PRO A 66 -85.81 29.40 -48.70
CA PRO A 66 -84.83 30.44 -49.05
C PRO A 66 -84.46 31.35 -47.86
N GLU A 67 -85.35 31.48 -46.87
CA GLU A 67 -85.10 32.25 -45.64
C GLU A 67 -84.02 31.59 -44.78
N ASP A 68 -84.16 30.29 -44.51
CA ASP A 68 -83.21 29.50 -43.71
C ASP A 68 -81.80 29.51 -44.34
N VAL A 69 -81.72 29.41 -45.68
CA VAL A 69 -80.45 29.42 -46.41
C VAL A 69 -79.75 30.78 -46.26
N LYS A 70 -80.49 31.89 -46.39
CA LYS A 70 -79.93 33.24 -46.21
C LYS A 70 -79.39 33.44 -44.80
N GLU A 71 -80.16 33.01 -43.79
CA GLU A 71 -79.73 33.12 -42.40
C GLU A 71 -78.50 32.25 -42.11
N LEU A 72 -78.48 31.01 -42.60
CA LEU A 72 -77.36 30.09 -42.40
C LEU A 72 -76.07 30.63 -43.04
N LEU A 73 -76.17 31.19 -44.24
CA LEU A 73 -75.04 31.83 -44.91
C LEU A 73 -74.51 33.02 -44.13
N TRP A 74 -75.40 33.88 -43.61
CA TRP A 74 -75.02 35.02 -42.79
C TRP A 74 -74.35 34.59 -41.48
N ARG A 75 -74.95 33.66 -40.73
CA ARG A 75 -74.38 33.11 -39.49
C ARG A 75 -73.01 32.48 -39.73
N ARG A 76 -72.86 31.71 -40.82
CA ARG A 76 -71.58 31.11 -41.21
C ARG A 76 -70.53 32.17 -41.50
N HIS A 77 -70.89 33.23 -42.23
CA HIS A 77 -69.98 34.33 -42.54
C HIS A 77 -69.53 35.05 -41.27
N VAL A 78 -70.46 35.44 -40.40
CA VAL A 78 -70.16 36.12 -39.13
C VAL A 78 -69.27 35.26 -38.24
N TYR A 79 -69.60 33.98 -38.05
CA TYR A 79 -68.79 33.06 -37.26
C TYR A 79 -67.38 32.87 -37.84
N ASN A 80 -67.26 32.65 -39.16
CA ASN A 80 -65.97 32.46 -39.80
C ASN A 80 -65.08 33.69 -39.66
N ASN A 81 -65.66 34.89 -39.78
CA ASN A 81 -64.91 36.13 -39.59
C ASN A 81 -64.40 36.25 -38.16
N ALA A 82 -65.23 35.97 -37.16
CA ALA A 82 -64.83 35.98 -35.75
C ALA A 82 -63.74 34.93 -35.42
N VAL A 83 -63.84 33.72 -35.97
CA VAL A 83 -62.81 32.68 -35.77
C VAL A 83 -61.51 33.05 -36.49
N THR A 84 -61.61 33.68 -37.66
CA THR A 84 -60.43 34.11 -38.43
C THR A 84 -59.69 35.22 -37.70
N SER A 85 -60.40 36.21 -37.16
CA SER A 85 -59.77 37.28 -36.36
C SER A 85 -59.11 36.74 -35.08
N LEU A 86 -59.76 35.82 -34.36
CA LEU A 86 -59.13 35.15 -33.20
C LEU A 86 -57.84 34.40 -33.58
N ARG A 87 -57.83 33.74 -34.74
CA ARG A 87 -56.63 33.05 -35.22
C ARG A 87 -55.49 34.03 -35.53
N GLU A 88 -55.81 35.21 -36.05
CA GLU A 88 -54.81 36.25 -36.31
C GLU A 88 -54.21 36.79 -35.02
N VAL A 89 -55.03 37.04 -34.00
CA VAL A 89 -54.55 37.45 -32.66
C VAL A 89 -53.58 36.42 -32.09
N PHE A 90 -53.94 35.14 -32.07
CA PHE A 90 -53.05 34.09 -31.56
C PHE A 90 -51.77 33.93 -32.40
N ARG A 91 -51.83 34.16 -33.71
CA ARG A 91 -50.61 34.19 -34.54
C ARG A 91 -49.68 35.33 -34.16
N ALA A 92 -50.22 36.52 -33.90
CA ALA A 92 -49.45 37.68 -33.46
C ALA A 92 -48.79 37.41 -32.09
N GLU A 93 -49.52 36.85 -31.14
CA GLU A 93 -48.98 36.46 -29.82
C GLU A 93 -47.84 35.45 -29.94
N LEU A 94 -47.99 34.42 -30.78
CA LEU A 94 -46.94 33.43 -31.02
C LEU A 94 -45.68 34.06 -31.63
N GLN A 95 -45.85 34.99 -32.57
CA GLN A 95 -44.73 35.72 -33.16
C GLN A 95 -44.03 36.62 -32.14
N GLN A 96 -44.80 37.30 -31.28
CA GLN A 96 -44.25 38.13 -30.21
C GLN A 96 -43.48 37.29 -29.19
N ASN A 97 -44.02 36.14 -28.78
CA ASN A 97 -43.34 35.20 -27.88
C ASN A 97 -42.04 34.65 -28.49
N ALA A 98 -42.04 34.35 -29.80
CA ALA A 98 -40.83 33.94 -30.50
C ALA A 98 -39.78 35.06 -30.56
N ALA A 99 -40.20 36.31 -30.72
CA ALA A 99 -39.30 37.46 -30.69
C ALA A 99 -38.71 37.70 -29.29
N ILE A 100 -39.49 37.51 -28.22
CA ILE A 100 -39.01 37.55 -26.83
C ILE A 100 -37.95 36.46 -26.59
N GLY A 101 -38.09 35.30 -27.22
CA GLY A 101 -37.09 34.22 -27.20
C GLY A 101 -35.70 34.63 -27.69
N LYS A 102 -35.60 35.63 -28.59
CA LYS A 102 -34.30 36.16 -29.06
C LYS A 102 -33.55 36.93 -27.97
N GLY A 103 -34.27 37.51 -27.00
CA GLY A 103 -33.64 38.11 -25.82
C GLY A 103 -32.92 37.06 -24.97
N ILE A 104 -33.47 35.84 -24.89
CA ILE A 104 -32.85 34.71 -24.19
C ILE A 104 -31.57 34.27 -24.91
N GLU A 105 -31.51 34.34 -26.24
CA GLU A 105 -30.30 34.02 -27.01
C GLU A 105 -29.15 34.98 -26.65
N SER A 106 -29.43 36.29 -26.57
CA SER A 106 -28.40 37.25 -26.15
C SER A 106 -27.90 37.04 -24.72
N MET A 107 -28.77 36.58 -23.81
CA MET A 107 -28.37 36.22 -22.45
C MET A 107 -27.48 34.97 -22.44
N LYS A 108 -27.83 33.95 -23.23
CA LYS A 108 -27.01 32.73 -23.38
C LYS A 108 -25.62 33.04 -23.91
N GLU A 109 -25.51 33.92 -24.91
CA GLU A 109 -24.22 34.33 -25.44
C GLU A 109 -23.34 35.05 -24.38
N ALA A 110 -23.96 35.80 -23.47
CA ALA A 110 -23.25 36.42 -22.35
C ALA A 110 -22.80 35.37 -21.31
N GLU A 111 -23.68 34.42 -20.97
CA GLU A 111 -23.38 33.31 -20.07
C GLU A 111 -22.25 32.41 -20.62
N GLU A 112 -22.24 32.14 -21.92
CA GLU A 112 -21.20 31.33 -22.58
C GLU A 112 -19.82 32.01 -22.51
N LYS A 113 -19.77 33.35 -22.68
CA LYS A 113 -18.53 34.12 -22.55
C LYS A 113 -18.00 34.12 -21.12
N GLU A 114 -18.88 34.33 -20.14
CA GLU A 114 -18.51 34.26 -18.72
C GLU A 114 -17.97 32.87 -18.37
N LEU A 115 -18.62 31.82 -18.87
CA LEU A 115 -18.17 30.45 -18.66
C LEU A 115 -16.79 30.20 -19.27
N GLU A 116 -16.52 30.69 -20.48
CA GLU A 116 -15.22 30.57 -21.14
C GLU A 116 -14.11 31.27 -20.34
N GLU A 117 -14.39 32.47 -19.82
CA GLU A 117 -13.47 33.20 -18.95
C GLU A 117 -13.15 32.40 -17.67
N LEU A 118 -14.17 31.84 -17.00
CA LEU A 118 -14.00 31.03 -15.80
C LEU A 118 -13.21 29.75 -16.05
N ILE A 119 -13.41 29.10 -17.21
CA ILE A 119 -12.65 27.91 -17.62
C ILE A 119 -11.18 28.30 -17.82
N SER A 120 -10.90 29.39 -18.53
CA SER A 120 -9.54 29.84 -18.80
C SER A 120 -8.77 30.14 -17.49
N GLU A 121 -9.41 30.79 -16.52
CA GLU A 121 -8.84 31.07 -15.21
C GLU A 121 -8.66 29.81 -14.34
N ASN A 122 -9.53 28.81 -14.49
CA ASN A 122 -9.36 27.51 -13.87
C ASN A 122 -8.15 26.77 -14.45
N GLU A 123 -8.00 26.77 -15.77
CA GLU A 123 -6.84 26.17 -16.44
C GLU A 123 -5.53 26.81 -16.02
N ARG A 124 -5.48 28.14 -15.92
CA ARG A 124 -4.29 28.87 -15.43
C ARG A 124 -3.89 28.41 -14.03
N ARG A 125 -4.85 28.39 -13.09
CA ARG A 125 -4.61 27.92 -11.72
C ARG A 125 -4.20 26.44 -11.67
N ASN A 126 -4.76 25.60 -12.55
CA ASN A 126 -4.39 24.19 -12.63
C ASN A 126 -2.97 24.01 -13.15
N LYS A 127 -2.55 24.79 -14.16
CA LYS A 127 -1.17 24.81 -14.68
C LYS A 127 -0.18 25.21 -13.60
N GLU A 128 -0.47 26.26 -12.83
CA GLU A 128 0.37 26.69 -11.69
C GLU A 128 0.49 25.60 -10.62
N LYS A 129 -0.64 24.98 -10.22
CA LYS A 129 -0.63 23.87 -9.26
C LYS A 129 0.07 22.62 -9.80
N ALA A 130 0.00 22.36 -11.10
CA ALA A 130 0.70 21.26 -11.73
C ALA A 130 2.22 21.49 -11.69
N ALA A 131 2.68 22.70 -12.03
CA ALA A 131 4.09 23.07 -11.93
C ALA A 131 4.60 22.96 -10.48
N ALA A 132 3.84 23.45 -9.50
CA ALA A 132 4.20 23.32 -8.09
C ALA A 132 4.23 21.86 -7.60
N ARG A 133 3.37 20.99 -8.12
CA ARG A 133 3.42 19.53 -7.85
C ARG A 133 4.67 18.90 -8.45
N ALA A 134 4.98 19.20 -9.71
CA ALA A 134 6.16 18.67 -10.39
C ALA A 134 7.46 19.07 -9.65
N ALA A 135 7.58 20.33 -9.22
CA ALA A 135 8.73 20.78 -8.44
C ALA A 135 8.90 20.03 -7.11
N ARG A 136 7.79 19.78 -6.39
CA ARG A 136 7.81 18.99 -5.14
C ARG A 136 8.18 17.53 -5.38
N GLU A 137 7.62 16.92 -6.42
CA GLU A 137 7.91 15.54 -6.79
C GLU A 137 9.36 15.37 -7.22
N GLU A 138 9.92 16.34 -7.94
CA GLU A 138 11.32 16.34 -8.32
C GLU A 138 12.25 16.46 -7.10
N ALA A 139 11.91 17.34 -6.13
CA ALA A 139 12.65 17.45 -4.87
C ALA A 139 12.62 16.12 -4.07
N ALA A 140 11.44 15.53 -3.89
CA ALA A 140 11.29 14.24 -3.22
C ALA A 140 12.02 13.11 -3.97
N SER A 141 12.02 13.14 -5.31
CA SER A 141 12.77 12.18 -6.14
C SER A 141 14.28 12.33 -5.94
N ARG A 142 14.79 13.54 -5.78
CA ARG A 142 16.22 13.77 -5.47
C ARG A 142 16.57 13.24 -4.08
N GLU A 143 15.76 13.51 -3.07
CA GLU A 143 15.98 13.02 -1.71
C GLU A 143 15.98 11.49 -1.66
N THR A 144 14.99 10.85 -2.27
CA THR A 144 14.91 9.38 -2.33
C THR A 144 16.08 8.75 -3.08
N LYS A 145 16.60 9.39 -4.13
CA LYS A 145 17.82 8.93 -4.81
C LYS A 145 19.03 9.00 -3.90
N LEU A 146 19.17 10.08 -3.11
CA LEU A 146 20.28 10.21 -2.16
C LEU A 146 20.20 9.15 -1.06
N THR A 147 19.03 8.88 -0.51
CA THR A 147 18.88 7.82 0.50
C THR A 147 19.20 6.44 -0.08
N MET A 148 18.74 6.13 -1.30
CA MET A 148 19.08 4.88 -1.98
C MET A 148 20.58 4.74 -2.23
N LEU A 149 21.27 5.80 -2.63
CA LEU A 149 22.73 5.77 -2.83
C LEU A 149 23.45 5.47 -1.51
N ASN A 150 23.05 6.11 -0.41
CA ASN A 150 23.64 5.85 0.90
C ASN A 150 23.42 4.38 1.34
N GLU A 151 22.21 3.83 1.14
CA GLU A 151 21.91 2.44 1.44
C GLU A 151 22.77 1.47 0.58
N ILE A 152 22.96 1.78 -0.70
CA ILE A 152 23.83 1.01 -1.59
C ILE A 152 25.28 1.05 -1.09
N GLU A 153 25.79 2.22 -0.68
CA GLU A 153 27.14 2.34 -0.14
C GLU A 153 27.30 1.53 1.16
N GLU A 154 26.36 1.63 2.09
CA GLU A 154 26.39 0.86 3.34
C GLU A 154 26.36 -0.65 3.09
N THR A 155 25.50 -1.11 2.17
CA THR A 155 25.40 -2.54 1.85
C THR A 155 26.68 -3.04 1.18
N LEU A 156 27.29 -2.27 0.28
CA LEU A 156 28.57 -2.60 -0.35
C LEU A 156 29.71 -2.65 0.69
N LEU A 157 29.75 -1.73 1.65
CA LEU A 157 30.72 -1.75 2.74
C LEU A 157 30.58 -3.01 3.60
N LYS A 158 29.35 -3.33 4.04
CA LYS A 158 29.07 -4.56 4.80
C LYS A 158 29.46 -5.82 4.03
N GLN A 159 29.15 -5.88 2.74
CA GLN A 159 29.54 -7.01 1.88
C GLN A 159 31.06 -7.12 1.75
N LYS A 160 31.77 -5.99 1.59
CA LYS A 160 33.23 -5.97 1.50
C LYS A 160 33.88 -6.44 2.81
N GLU A 161 33.36 -6.01 3.95
CA GLU A 161 33.84 -6.48 5.27
C GLU A 161 33.58 -7.97 5.48
N ALA A 162 32.38 -8.45 5.15
CA ALA A 162 32.05 -9.86 5.23
C ALA A 162 32.98 -10.69 4.33
N LYS A 163 33.18 -10.26 3.07
CA LYS A 163 34.11 -10.88 2.14
C LYS A 163 35.53 -10.94 2.70
N ARG A 164 36.04 -9.83 3.28
CA ARG A 164 37.37 -9.79 3.89
C ARG A 164 37.50 -10.78 5.05
N LYS A 165 36.48 -10.88 5.91
CA LYS A 165 36.48 -11.84 7.04
C LYS A 165 36.50 -13.28 6.52
N SER A 166 35.66 -13.60 5.54
CA SER A 166 35.64 -14.92 4.91
C SER A 166 36.98 -15.26 4.25
N GLU A 167 37.60 -14.31 3.55
CA GLU A 167 38.94 -14.49 2.96
C GLU A 167 40.00 -14.79 4.04
N GLN A 168 39.97 -14.06 5.16
CA GLN A 168 40.89 -14.30 6.29
C GLN A 168 40.67 -15.67 6.93
N GLU A 169 39.42 -16.10 7.10
CA GLU A 169 39.08 -17.43 7.63
C GLU A 169 39.57 -18.55 6.71
N VAL A 170 39.40 -18.38 5.40
CA VAL A 170 39.89 -19.32 4.38
C VAL A 170 41.42 -19.37 4.40
N GLN A 171 42.11 -18.23 4.46
CA GLN A 171 43.57 -18.19 4.57
C GLN A 171 44.07 -18.90 5.83
N ALA A 172 43.48 -18.61 7.00
CA ALA A 172 43.83 -19.27 8.25
C ALA A 172 43.53 -20.78 8.23
N ALA A 173 42.50 -21.21 7.49
CA ALA A 173 42.20 -22.62 7.29
C ALA A 173 43.24 -23.30 6.39
N ILE A 174 43.70 -22.63 5.32
CA ILE A 174 44.77 -23.11 4.45
C ILE A 174 46.07 -23.26 5.26
N GLU A 175 46.43 -22.27 6.07
CA GLU A 175 47.61 -22.34 6.96
C GLU A 175 47.50 -23.51 7.95
N ARG A 176 46.35 -23.69 8.61
CA ARG A 176 46.11 -24.86 9.48
C ARG A 176 46.17 -26.18 8.74
N SER A 177 45.74 -26.23 7.48
CA SER A 177 45.72 -27.46 6.70
C SER A 177 47.12 -28.01 6.40
N ALA A 178 48.14 -27.15 6.38
CA ALA A 178 49.54 -27.57 6.25
C ALA A 178 50.02 -28.45 7.42
N HIS A 179 49.35 -28.39 8.57
CA HIS A 179 49.67 -29.18 9.76
C HIS A 179 48.83 -30.45 9.90
N PHE A 180 47.94 -30.75 8.96
CA PHE A 180 47.12 -31.96 9.00
C PHE A 180 47.94 -33.23 8.75
N VAL A 181 47.49 -34.33 9.36
CA VAL A 181 48.13 -35.64 9.23
C VAL A 181 47.65 -36.30 7.94
N THR A 182 48.54 -36.45 6.97
CA THR A 182 48.31 -37.23 5.75
C THR A 182 48.79 -38.67 5.93
N LYS A 183 48.42 -39.57 5.02
CA LYS A 183 48.88 -40.98 5.05
C LYS A 183 50.41 -41.09 5.06
N ASP A 184 51.08 -40.21 4.32
CA ASP A 184 52.53 -40.20 4.17
C ASP A 184 53.26 -39.71 5.44
N ASN A 185 52.64 -38.77 6.18
CA ASN A 185 53.22 -38.15 7.39
C ASN A 185 52.72 -38.78 8.70
N LEU A 186 52.03 -39.93 8.63
CA LEU A 186 51.34 -40.51 9.77
C LEU A 186 52.31 -41.02 10.85
N GLU A 187 53.27 -41.87 10.46
CA GLU A 187 54.19 -42.52 11.40
C GLU A 187 55.07 -41.51 12.13
N THR A 188 55.56 -40.49 11.43
CA THR A 188 56.41 -39.44 11.99
C THR A 188 55.66 -38.60 13.03
N LYS A 189 54.39 -38.28 12.77
CA LYS A 189 53.53 -37.53 13.71
C LYS A 189 53.15 -38.35 14.94
N VAL A 190 52.93 -39.66 14.79
CA VAL A 190 52.66 -40.57 15.92
C VAL A 190 53.86 -40.61 16.87
N LEU A 191 55.08 -40.77 16.34
CA LEU A 191 56.30 -40.76 17.17
C LEU A 191 56.49 -39.41 17.89
N ALA A 192 56.35 -38.30 17.17
CA ALA A 192 56.48 -36.97 17.76
C ALA A 192 55.48 -36.71 18.90
N ALA A 193 54.24 -37.22 18.78
CA ALA A 193 53.22 -37.13 19.83
C ALA A 193 53.53 -38.01 21.05
N LEU A 194 54.12 -39.20 20.82
CA LEU A 194 54.58 -40.09 21.91
C LEU A 194 55.83 -39.56 22.63
N GLU A 195 56.63 -38.74 21.96
CA GLU A 195 57.80 -38.10 22.55
C GLU A 195 57.45 -36.84 23.34
N ASN A 196 56.49 -36.06 22.86
CA ASN A 196 56.11 -34.77 23.45
C ASN A 196 54.66 -34.78 23.98
N PRO A 197 54.41 -35.34 25.17
CA PRO A 197 53.10 -35.24 25.82
C PRO A 197 52.76 -33.78 26.19
N VAL A 198 51.60 -33.30 25.75
CA VAL A 198 51.11 -31.94 26.02
C VAL A 198 49.98 -32.01 27.05
N VAL A 199 50.04 -31.18 28.10
CA VAL A 199 49.02 -31.07 29.14
C VAL A 199 48.22 -29.79 28.93
N TYR A 200 46.90 -29.92 28.81
CA TYR A 200 45.98 -28.79 28.67
C TYR A 200 45.35 -28.35 30.01
N ASP A 201 45.69 -29.03 31.11
CA ASP A 201 45.16 -28.73 32.43
C ASP A 201 45.80 -27.45 32.99
N PHE A 202 44.96 -26.51 33.38
CA PHE A 202 45.36 -25.30 34.09
C PHE A 202 44.31 -24.93 35.13
N ALA A 203 44.73 -24.41 36.28
CA ALA A 203 43.82 -23.85 37.28
C ALA A 203 43.51 -22.39 36.95
N ILE A 204 42.34 -21.90 37.35
CA ILE A 204 41.93 -20.50 37.21
C ILE A 204 41.58 -19.95 38.58
N ASP A 205 42.15 -18.80 38.92
CA ASP A 205 41.81 -18.09 40.15
C ASP A 205 40.46 -17.37 40.07
N LYS A 206 39.94 -16.93 41.22
CA LYS A 206 38.74 -16.06 41.28
C LYS A 206 38.90 -14.75 40.50
N MET A 207 40.14 -14.32 40.23
CA MET A 207 40.46 -13.14 39.41
C MET A 207 40.63 -13.47 37.91
N GLY A 208 40.50 -14.73 37.50
CA GLY A 208 40.65 -15.16 36.11
C GLY A 208 42.08 -15.44 35.64
N ASN A 209 43.07 -15.38 36.54
CA ASN A 209 44.46 -15.69 36.21
C ASN A 209 44.64 -17.20 36.02
N LYS A 210 45.32 -17.61 34.94
CA LYS A 210 45.56 -19.01 34.60
C LYS A 210 46.90 -19.48 35.18
N PHE A 211 46.89 -20.61 35.89
CA PHE A 211 48.08 -21.28 36.41
C PHE A 211 48.29 -22.59 35.65
N PRO A 212 49.24 -22.63 34.69
CA PRO A 212 49.49 -23.83 33.89
C PRO A 212 50.29 -24.86 34.70
N ASN A 213 49.99 -26.14 34.46
CA ASN A 213 50.80 -27.24 34.97
C ASN A 213 52.15 -27.33 34.22
N PRO A 214 53.24 -27.73 34.89
CA PRO A 214 54.54 -27.89 34.23
C PRO A 214 54.50 -29.02 33.20
N MET A 215 55.31 -28.89 32.14
CA MET A 215 55.42 -29.89 31.07
C MET A 215 55.85 -31.26 31.64
N PRO A 216 55.15 -32.35 31.30
CA PRO A 216 55.51 -33.68 31.79
C PRO A 216 56.81 -34.16 31.12
N VAL A 217 57.76 -34.63 31.94
CA VAL A 217 59.02 -35.20 31.45
C VAL A 217 58.86 -36.71 31.27
N LYS A 218 59.14 -37.23 30.07
CA LYS A 218 58.96 -38.65 29.70
C LYS A 218 59.89 -39.60 30.48
N TYR A 219 61.11 -39.16 30.75
CA TYR A 219 62.11 -39.90 31.52
C TYR A 219 62.53 -39.08 32.74
N GLN A 220 62.54 -39.70 33.92
CA GLN A 220 63.16 -39.08 35.10
C GLN A 220 64.68 -39.20 34.93
N GLU A 221 65.35 -38.11 34.57
CA GLU A 221 66.81 -38.09 34.47
C GLU A 221 67.42 -38.12 35.89
N GLY A 222 68.25 -39.14 36.16
CA GLY A 222 68.94 -39.33 37.45
C GLY A 222 68.97 -40.78 37.92
N THR A 223 69.78 -41.06 38.96
CA THR A 223 69.74 -42.36 39.66
C THR A 223 68.32 -42.58 40.19
N PRO A 224 67.68 -43.73 39.93
CA PRO A 224 66.32 -43.98 40.39
C PRO A 224 66.25 -43.70 41.89
N THR A 225 65.47 -42.70 42.28
CA THR A 225 65.24 -42.43 43.70
C THR A 225 64.60 -43.69 44.27
N ARG A 226 65.33 -44.35 45.17
CA ARG A 226 64.83 -45.48 45.97
C ARG A 226 63.43 -45.09 46.43
N GLN A 227 62.42 -45.88 46.06
CA GLN A 227 61.03 -45.67 46.44
C GLN A 227 60.94 -45.48 47.95
N LYS A 228 61.02 -44.23 48.42
CA LYS A 228 60.23 -43.82 49.57
C LYS A 228 58.82 -43.65 49.01
N GLY A 229 57.82 -44.03 49.79
CA GLY A 229 56.43 -44.14 49.35
C GLY A 229 55.89 -42.87 48.68
N ARG A 230 54.60 -42.90 48.30
CA ARG A 230 53.96 -41.77 47.61
C ARG A 230 54.28 -40.48 48.35
N LEU A 231 54.70 -39.44 47.61
CA LEU A 231 55.02 -38.11 48.17
C LEU A 231 53.83 -37.47 48.93
N TYR A 232 52.63 -38.03 48.77
CA TYR A 232 51.40 -37.62 49.45
C TYR A 232 51.00 -38.53 50.63
N ASP A 233 51.76 -39.59 50.94
CA ASP A 233 51.56 -40.38 52.17
C ASP A 233 52.21 -39.72 53.40
N GLU A 234 53.02 -38.68 53.23
CA GLU A 234 53.55 -37.87 54.35
C GLU A 234 52.54 -36.82 54.85
N THR A 235 51.43 -36.55 54.14
CA THR A 235 50.47 -35.50 54.53
C THR A 235 49.19 -36.00 55.20
N LEU A 236 49.17 -37.25 55.68
CA LEU A 236 48.19 -37.73 56.67
C LEU A 236 48.86 -38.50 57.82
N GLY A 237 50.10 -38.13 58.15
CA GLY A 237 50.81 -38.56 59.35
C GLY A 237 50.91 -37.42 60.33
N SER A 238 50.11 -37.48 61.39
CA SER A 238 50.28 -36.75 62.64
C SER A 238 51.74 -36.77 63.10
N LYS A 239 52.47 -35.68 62.86
CA LYS A 239 53.68 -35.27 63.59
C LYS A 239 53.57 -33.81 64.01
N ILE A 240 52.43 -33.48 64.62
CA ILE A 240 52.35 -32.40 65.60
C ILE A 240 52.21 -33.11 66.94
N THR A 241 53.34 -33.41 67.58
CA THR A 241 53.50 -33.67 69.04
C THR A 241 54.89 -34.29 69.30
N ALA A 242 55.96 -33.49 69.22
CA ALA A 242 57.21 -33.75 69.93
C ALA A 242 58.11 -32.50 69.97
N THR A 243 58.23 -31.75 68.86
CA THR A 243 59.18 -30.62 68.77
C THR A 243 58.63 -29.25 69.18
N VAL A 244 57.32 -29.15 69.45
CA VAL A 244 56.70 -27.91 69.96
C VAL A 244 56.66 -27.88 71.49
N ILE A 245 56.74 -29.04 72.17
CA ILE A 245 56.68 -29.08 73.65
C ILE A 245 58.05 -28.82 74.29
N GLU A 246 59.17 -29.19 73.65
CA GLU A 246 60.52 -28.88 74.17
C GLU A 246 60.91 -27.40 73.96
N ASN A 247 60.48 -26.76 72.86
CA ASN A 247 60.80 -25.35 72.58
C ASN A 247 59.90 -24.33 73.31
N THR A 248 58.78 -24.76 73.90
CA THR A 248 57.97 -23.90 74.78
C THR A 248 58.33 -24.03 76.26
N ALA A 249 59.07 -25.06 76.66
CA ALA A 249 59.59 -25.21 78.03
C ALA A 249 60.91 -24.44 78.24
N GLU A 250 61.78 -24.38 77.22
CA GLU A 250 63.06 -23.65 77.35
C GLU A 250 62.93 -22.12 77.20
N LYS A 251 61.82 -21.62 76.62
CA LYS A 251 61.59 -20.17 76.47
C LYS A 251 60.83 -19.53 77.64
N SER A 252 60.23 -20.32 78.54
CA SER A 252 59.61 -19.83 79.78
C SER A 252 60.60 -19.72 80.95
N GLU A 253 61.71 -20.47 80.94
CA GLU A 253 62.73 -20.39 82.00
C GLU A 253 63.83 -19.34 81.70
N SER A 254 63.99 -18.90 80.45
CA SER A 254 64.96 -17.85 80.08
C SER A 254 64.41 -16.41 80.17
N SER A 255 63.14 -16.22 80.57
CA SER A 255 62.53 -14.89 80.75
C SER A 255 62.26 -14.50 82.20
N GLU A 256 62.54 -15.37 83.17
CA GLU A 256 62.44 -15.07 84.61
C GLU A 256 63.81 -14.78 85.27
N THR A 257 64.95 -14.95 84.59
CA THR A 257 66.29 -14.67 85.13
C THR A 257 66.95 -13.36 84.68
N GLU A 258 66.30 -12.53 83.84
CA GLU A 258 66.79 -11.19 83.43
C GLU A 258 66.00 -10.00 84.05
N ARG A 259 65.23 -10.23 85.12
CA ARG A 259 64.58 -9.18 85.94
C ARG A 259 64.98 -9.18 87.43
N ALA A 260 66.14 -9.76 87.77
CA ALA A 260 66.74 -9.67 89.10
C ALA A 260 68.28 -9.52 89.00
N ASN A 261 68.72 -8.33 88.61
CA ASN A 261 70.05 -7.72 88.78
C ASN A 261 69.93 -6.26 88.29
N VAL A 262 69.25 -5.37 89.02
CA VAL A 262 69.82 -4.50 90.07
C VAL A 262 71.00 -5.07 90.85
#